data_AF-A0A933VAZ1-F1
#
_entry.id   AF-A0A933VAZ1-F1
#
_cell.length_a   1.000
_cell.length_b   1.000
_cell.length_c   1.000
_cell.angle_alpha   90.00
_cell.angle_beta   90.00
_cell.angle_gamma   90.00
#
_symmetry.space_group_name_H-M   'P 1'
#
loop_
_entity.id
_entity.type
_entity.pdbx_description
1 polymer ?
#
loop_
_entity_poly.entity_id
_entity_poly.type
_entity_poly.pdbx_seq_one_letter_code
_entity_poly.pdbx_strand_id
1 'polypeptide(L)'
;MQSQTTVKNVRLYYLDWLRVLAIFMVFLFHSVHVFDLTDWSIKNAERSELLTIILVLLSLWGMPFFFLIAGTSSIFALRRRTPSQYVRERFNRLLIPYIVGTILFWFPMVYLEWVNKTQLGLVTYSFQANLSGYWTFYANLGLSPLWFPFGKHLWFLGFLFAFAIISLPILLWLKRDQGARVIGWLARVSEYRGGILVFVLPLWLVRTSVHPFFPKEHDWSDFAFLLSFFILGFILTRTSRNQTGFNLMSNSNWYMFRFAQLFDGAKRWKHHFFLRNTRTV
;
A
#
# COMPACT_ATOMS: atom_id res chain seq x y z
N MET A 1 25.32 -32.34 27.33
CA MET A 1 24.30 -32.32 26.24
C MET A 1 23.58 -30.98 26.29
N GLN A 2 23.86 -30.07 25.36
CA GLN A 2 23.12 -28.80 25.25
C GLN A 2 21.83 -29.06 24.47
N SER A 3 20.68 -28.84 25.11
CA SER A 3 19.37 -28.97 24.47
C SER A 3 19.23 -27.87 23.41
N GLN A 4 19.16 -28.25 22.14
CA GLN A 4 18.78 -27.34 21.06
C GLN A 4 17.31 -26.96 21.24
N THR A 5 17.04 -25.76 21.75
CA THR A 5 15.69 -25.19 21.74
C THR A 5 15.29 -24.89 20.30
N THR A 6 14.46 -25.77 19.73
CA THR A 6 13.83 -25.55 18.43
C THR A 6 12.89 -24.35 18.53
N VAL A 7 13.28 -23.22 17.93
CA VAL A 7 12.40 -22.04 17.84
C VAL A 7 11.21 -22.43 16.95
N LYS A 8 10.08 -22.75 17.58
CA LYS A 8 8.84 -23.07 16.88
C LYS A 8 8.41 -21.82 16.09
N ASN A 9 8.42 -21.89 14.76
CA ASN A 9 7.90 -20.82 13.91
C ASN A 9 6.38 -20.72 14.13
N VAL A 10 5.94 -19.84 15.03
CA VAL A 10 4.52 -19.58 15.24
C VAL A 10 4.00 -18.74 14.07
N ARG A 11 3.10 -19.31 13.27
CA ARG A 11 2.41 -18.60 12.19
C ARG A 11 1.38 -17.64 12.78
N LEU A 12 1.46 -16.37 12.42
CA LEU A 12 0.57 -15.32 12.92
C LEU A 12 -0.67 -15.22 12.02
N TYR A 13 -1.69 -16.02 12.30
CA TYR A 13 -2.92 -16.11 11.49
C TYR A 13 -3.63 -14.77 11.25
N TYR A 14 -3.57 -13.83 12.20
CA TYR A 14 -4.20 -12.51 12.05
C TYR A 14 -3.53 -11.67 10.94
N LEU A 15 -2.22 -11.82 10.71
CA LEU A 15 -1.53 -11.13 9.60
C LEU A 15 -1.96 -11.69 8.24
N ASP A 16 -2.27 -12.98 8.18
CA ASP A 16 -2.77 -13.61 6.96
C ASP A 16 -4.20 -13.13 6.66
N TRP A 17 -5.08 -13.07 7.66
CA TRP A 17 -6.43 -12.50 7.51
C TRP A 17 -6.42 -11.02 7.16
N LEU A 18 -5.51 -10.22 7.74
CA LEU A 18 -5.37 -8.82 7.39
C LEU A 18 -5.04 -8.65 5.90
N ARG A 19 -4.19 -9.52 5.33
CA ARG A 19 -3.90 -9.50 3.89
C ARG A 19 -5.12 -9.88 3.05
N VAL A 20 -5.86 -10.92 3.44
CA VAL A 20 -7.09 -11.33 2.74
C VAL A 20 -8.09 -10.18 2.71
N LEU A 21 -8.33 -9.54 3.86
CA LEU A 21 -9.23 -8.40 3.97
C LEU A 21 -8.75 -7.23 3.11
N ALA A 22 -7.44 -6.94 3.13
CA ALA A 22 -6.88 -5.84 2.36
C ALA A 22 -7.00 -6.07 0.84
N ILE A 23 -6.75 -7.29 0.36
CA ILE A 23 -6.95 -7.67 -1.06
C ILE A 23 -8.42 -7.59 -1.42
N PHE A 24 -9.32 -8.11 -0.57
CA PHE A 24 -10.76 -8.06 -0.80
C PHE A 24 -11.27 -6.62 -0.86
N MET A 25 -10.75 -5.73 -0.02
CA MET A 25 -11.12 -4.32 -0.01
C MET A 25 -10.67 -3.60 -1.29
N VAL A 26 -9.47 -3.90 -1.80
CA VAL A 26 -9.00 -3.37 -3.09
C VAL A 26 -9.85 -3.90 -4.25
N PHE A 27 -10.24 -5.18 -4.19
CA PHE A 27 -11.16 -5.75 -5.18
C PHE A 27 -12.50 -5.00 -5.19
N LEU A 28 -13.14 -4.84 -4.03
CA LEU A 28 -14.39 -4.09 -3.91
C LEU A 28 -14.25 -2.64 -4.38
N PHE A 29 -13.15 -1.98 -4.00
CA PHE A 29 -12.86 -0.61 -4.42
C PHE A 29 -12.91 -0.47 -5.95
N HIS A 30 -12.21 -1.35 -6.68
CA HIS A 30 -12.22 -1.32 -8.15
C HIS A 30 -13.53 -1.78 -8.77
N SER A 31 -14.25 -2.73 -8.15
CA SER A 31 -15.54 -3.19 -8.66
C SER A 31 -16.65 -2.15 -8.52
N VAL A 32 -16.59 -1.30 -7.49
CA VAL A 32 -17.65 -0.32 -7.17
C VAL A 32 -17.42 1.04 -7.84
N HIS A 33 -16.18 1.35 -8.26
CA HIS A 33 -15.85 2.59 -8.99
C HIS A 33 -16.74 2.85 -10.24
N VAL A 34 -17.34 1.80 -10.82
CA VAL A 34 -18.30 1.94 -11.95
C VAL A 34 -19.55 2.74 -11.58
N PHE A 35 -19.91 2.79 -10.29
CA PHE A 35 -21.11 3.45 -9.77
C PHE A 35 -20.84 4.80 -9.10
N ASP A 36 -19.59 5.25 -9.01
CA ASP A 36 -19.27 6.55 -8.40
C ASP A 36 -19.26 7.70 -9.42
N LEU A 37 -19.12 8.92 -8.92
CA LEU A 37 -19.12 10.15 -9.71
C LEU A 37 -17.73 10.61 -10.18
N THR A 38 -16.64 10.00 -9.70
CA THR A 38 -15.25 10.36 -10.09
C THR A 38 -14.88 9.78 -11.44
N ASP A 39 -13.84 10.29 -12.10
CA ASP A 39 -13.39 9.75 -13.38
C ASP A 39 -12.89 8.29 -13.24
N TRP A 40 -13.34 7.41 -14.14
CA TRP A 40 -12.95 6.00 -14.18
C TRP A 40 -13.09 5.43 -15.58
N SER A 41 -12.43 4.31 -15.86
CA SER A 41 -12.43 3.69 -17.20
C SER A 41 -13.82 3.30 -17.71
N ILE A 42 -14.69 2.79 -16.85
CA ILE A 42 -16.04 2.35 -17.24
C ILE A 42 -17.02 2.90 -16.21
N LYS A 43 -18.15 3.43 -16.70
CA LYS A 43 -19.21 4.00 -15.86
C LYS A 43 -20.57 3.42 -16.18
N ASN A 44 -21.36 3.25 -15.12
CA ASN A 44 -22.78 2.94 -15.20
C ASN A 44 -23.61 4.24 -15.38
N ALA A 45 -24.82 4.08 -15.92
CA ALA A 45 -25.80 5.17 -16.01
C ALA A 45 -26.29 5.60 -14.62
N GLU A 46 -26.59 4.63 -13.75
CA GLU A 46 -26.95 4.89 -12.35
C GLU A 46 -25.69 5.02 -11.49
N ARG A 47 -25.63 6.10 -10.70
CA ARG A 47 -24.48 6.44 -9.86
C ARG A 47 -24.93 6.83 -8.46
N SER A 48 -24.03 6.70 -7.48
CA SER A 48 -24.31 6.96 -6.07
C SER A 48 -23.31 7.92 -5.44
N GLU A 49 -23.82 9.01 -4.87
CA GLU A 49 -23.04 9.95 -4.06
C GLU A 49 -22.47 9.29 -2.80
N LEU A 50 -23.26 8.44 -2.13
CA LEU A 50 -22.81 7.72 -0.94
C LEU A 50 -21.59 6.82 -1.24
N LEU A 51 -21.65 6.06 -2.35
CA LEU A 51 -20.51 5.25 -2.79
C LEU A 51 -19.30 6.13 -3.12
N THR A 52 -19.52 7.28 -3.75
CA THR A 52 -18.45 8.25 -4.05
C THR A 52 -17.75 8.73 -2.78
N ILE A 53 -18.51 9.13 -1.75
CA ILE A 53 -17.94 9.57 -0.47
C ILE A 53 -17.13 8.44 0.18
N ILE A 54 -17.67 7.21 0.18
CA ILE A 54 -16.97 6.05 0.73
C ILE A 54 -15.65 5.81 -0.02
N LEU A 55 -15.67 5.79 -1.36
CA LEU A 55 -14.47 5.54 -2.16
C LEU A 55 -13.42 6.65 -2.03
N VAL A 56 -13.83 7.92 -2.01
CA VAL A 56 -12.91 9.04 -1.75
C VAL A 56 -12.27 8.92 -0.37
N LEU A 57 -13.05 8.58 0.66
CA LEU A 57 -12.49 8.35 1.99
C LEU A 57 -11.48 7.19 2.00
N LEU A 58 -11.75 6.11 1.25
CA LEU A 58 -10.83 4.98 1.13
C LEU A 58 -9.56 5.34 0.36
N SER A 59 -9.65 6.15 -0.70
CA SER A 59 -8.50 6.53 -1.52
C SER A 59 -7.52 7.44 -0.77
N LEU A 60 -8.02 8.28 0.15
CA LEU A 60 -7.20 9.21 0.95
C LEU A 60 -6.13 8.51 1.80
N TRP A 61 -6.45 7.35 2.38
CA TRP A 61 -5.52 6.65 3.29
C TRP A 61 -5.12 5.26 2.80
N GLY A 62 -5.90 4.63 1.92
CA GLY A 62 -5.69 3.26 1.47
C GLY A 62 -4.30 3.06 0.87
N MET A 63 -3.97 3.76 -0.21
CA MET A 63 -2.66 3.59 -0.88
C MET A 63 -1.47 3.92 0.05
N PRO A 64 -1.45 5.06 0.77
CA PRO A 64 -0.40 5.33 1.75
C PRO A 64 -0.23 4.21 2.79
N PHE A 65 -1.34 3.67 3.30
CA PHE A 65 -1.33 2.58 4.28
C PHE A 65 -0.74 1.28 3.71
N PHE A 66 -1.09 0.91 2.48
CA PHE A 66 -0.51 -0.25 1.80
C PHE A 66 1.01 -0.12 1.64
N PHE A 67 1.51 1.05 1.22
CA PHE A 67 2.94 1.28 1.09
C PHE A 67 3.66 1.29 2.44
N LEU A 68 3.04 1.86 3.49
CA LEU A 68 3.55 1.79 4.87
C LEU A 68 3.73 0.34 5.33
N ILE A 69 2.72 -0.52 5.15
CA ILE A 69 2.79 -1.96 5.49
C ILE A 69 3.83 -2.69 4.64
N ALA A 70 3.97 -2.34 3.37
CA ALA A 70 4.97 -2.98 2.53
C ALA A 70 6.40 -2.61 2.96
N GLY A 71 6.60 -1.38 3.43
CA GLY A 71 7.82 -0.93 4.09
C GLY A 71 8.13 -1.73 5.36
N THR A 72 7.15 -1.90 6.26
CA THR A 72 7.31 -2.70 7.50
C THR A 72 7.72 -4.14 7.18
N SER A 73 7.06 -4.73 6.17
CA SER A 73 7.30 -6.11 5.70
C SER A 73 8.71 -6.29 5.13
N SER A 74 9.27 -5.26 4.51
CA SER A 74 10.59 -5.31 3.87
C SER A 74 11.74 -5.44 4.88
N ILE A 75 11.57 -4.97 6.13
CA ILE A 75 12.53 -5.25 7.22
C ILE A 75 12.63 -6.75 7.48
N PHE A 76 11.48 -7.42 7.64
CA PHE A 76 11.45 -8.84 7.95
C PHE A 76 12.04 -9.66 6.80
N ALA A 77 11.81 -9.24 5.55
CA ALA A 77 12.44 -9.83 4.39
C ALA A 77 13.97 -9.68 4.43
N LEU A 78 14.49 -8.45 4.62
CA LEU A 78 15.92 -8.13 4.67
C LEU A 78 16.65 -8.63 5.92
N ARG A 79 15.94 -9.13 6.94
CA ARG A 79 16.53 -9.84 8.08
C ARG A 79 16.89 -11.29 7.75
N ARG A 80 16.17 -11.91 6.81
CA ARG A 80 16.30 -13.34 6.48
C ARG A 80 16.97 -13.58 5.13
N ARG A 81 17.26 -12.53 4.37
CA ARG A 81 17.72 -12.60 2.98
C ARG A 81 18.86 -11.63 2.70
N THR A 82 19.72 -12.00 1.78
CA THR A 82 20.71 -11.08 1.21
C THR A 82 20.02 -10.03 0.33
N PRO A 83 20.68 -8.88 0.03
CA PRO A 83 20.12 -7.88 -0.87
C PRO A 83 19.73 -8.44 -2.24
N SER A 84 20.57 -9.31 -2.82
CA SER A 84 20.30 -9.96 -4.11
C SER A 84 19.08 -10.89 -4.05
N GLN A 85 18.98 -11.70 -2.99
CA GLN A 85 17.79 -12.56 -2.77
C GLN A 85 16.51 -11.73 -2.59
N TYR A 86 16.60 -10.59 -1.90
CA TYR A 86 15.48 -9.66 -1.75
C TYR A 86 15.03 -9.10 -3.11
N VAL A 87 15.97 -8.61 -3.93
CA VAL A 87 15.67 -8.09 -5.28
C VAL A 87 15.06 -9.18 -6.16
N ARG A 88 15.64 -10.39 -6.18
CA ARG A 88 15.13 -11.51 -6.99
C ARG A 88 13.71 -11.91 -6.58
N GLU A 89 13.41 -11.93 -5.28
CA GLU A 89 12.05 -12.20 -4.82
C GLU A 89 11.07 -11.11 -5.27
N ARG A 90 11.45 -9.83 -5.14
CA ARG A 90 10.61 -8.70 -5.57
C ARG A 90 10.39 -8.71 -7.08
N PHE A 91 11.42 -9.02 -7.86
CA PHE A 91 11.34 -9.18 -9.30
C PHE A 91 10.31 -10.25 -9.67
N ASN A 92 10.44 -11.46 -9.11
CA ASN A 92 9.56 -12.59 -9.43
C ASN A 92 8.11 -12.40 -8.95
N ARG A 93 7.91 -11.70 -7.82
CA ARG A 93 6.58 -11.55 -7.20
C ARG A 93 5.85 -10.28 -7.60
N LEU A 94 6.56 -9.26 -8.08
CA LEU A 94 5.98 -7.95 -8.41
C LEU A 94 6.15 -7.61 -9.87
N LEU A 95 7.39 -7.60 -10.37
CA LEU A 95 7.66 -7.14 -11.73
C LEU A 95 7.15 -8.11 -12.79
N ILE A 96 7.37 -9.42 -12.63
CA ILE A 96 6.84 -10.42 -13.58
C ILE A 96 5.30 -10.36 -13.62
N PRO A 97 4.56 -10.43 -12.50
CA PRO A 97 3.10 -10.31 -12.54
C PRO A 97 2.61 -8.97 -13.07
N TYR A 98 3.31 -7.87 -12.79
CA TYR A 98 2.99 -6.56 -13.36
C TYR A 98 3.08 -6.56 -14.89
N ILE A 99 4.20 -7.04 -15.45
CA ILE A 99 4.41 -7.06 -16.91
C ILE A 99 3.40 -8.01 -17.57
N VAL A 100 3.29 -9.24 -17.08
CA VAL A 100 2.41 -10.25 -17.64
C VAL A 100 0.95 -9.79 -17.56
N GLY A 101 0.51 -9.31 -16.40
CA GLY A 101 -0.84 -8.79 -16.22
C GLY A 101 -1.12 -7.56 -17.09
N THR A 102 -0.14 -6.66 -17.24
CA THR A 102 -0.29 -5.50 -18.13
C THR A 102 -0.50 -5.95 -19.57
N ILE A 103 0.34 -6.84 -20.10
CA ILE A 103 0.22 -7.33 -21.48
C ILE A 103 -1.15 -8.02 -21.70
N LEU A 104 -1.57 -8.86 -20.75
CA LEU A 104 -2.81 -9.63 -20.88
C LEU A 104 -4.07 -8.76 -20.79
N PHE A 105 -4.10 -7.78 -19.87
CA PHE A 105 -5.32 -7.06 -19.53
C PHE A 105 -5.41 -5.65 -20.12
N TRP A 106 -4.30 -5.04 -20.53
CA TRP A 106 -4.29 -3.65 -20.99
C TRP A 106 -5.18 -3.45 -22.22
N PHE A 107 -5.01 -4.27 -23.26
CA PHE A 107 -5.75 -4.12 -24.50
C PHE A 107 -7.26 -4.33 -24.32
N PRO A 108 -7.74 -5.40 -23.64
CA PRO A 108 -9.15 -5.55 -23.30
C PRO A 108 -9.71 -4.37 -22.50
N MET A 109 -8.98 -3.88 -21.48
CA MET A 109 -9.45 -2.75 -20.66
C MET A 109 -9.60 -1.46 -21.47
N VAL A 110 -8.61 -1.13 -22.30
CA VAL A 110 -8.64 0.07 -23.15
C VAL A 110 -9.75 -0.01 -24.21
N TYR A 111 -10.00 -1.20 -24.76
CA TYR A 111 -11.10 -1.42 -25.68
C TYR A 111 -12.47 -1.23 -25.02
N LEU A 112 -12.69 -1.87 -23.87
CA LEU A 112 -13.96 -1.76 -23.15
C LEU A 112 -14.23 -0.33 -22.66
N GLU A 113 -13.19 0.38 -22.19
CA GLU A 113 -13.27 1.80 -21.85
C GLU A 113 -13.69 2.65 -23.05
N TRP A 114 -13.09 2.44 -24.22
CA TRP A 114 -13.46 3.16 -25.44
C TRP A 114 -14.89 2.87 -25.88
N VAL A 115 -15.31 1.59 -25.86
CA VAL A 115 -16.69 1.20 -26.19
C VAL A 115 -17.68 1.89 -25.25
N ASN A 116 -17.44 1.85 -23.93
CA ASN A 116 -18.32 2.47 -22.95
C ASN A 116 -18.41 3.99 -23.15
N LYS A 117 -17.29 4.67 -23.35
CA LYS A 117 -17.27 6.12 -23.62
C LYS A 117 -17.98 6.49 -24.93
N THR A 118 -17.85 5.66 -25.96
CA THR A 118 -18.55 5.86 -27.25
C THR A 118 -20.06 5.68 -27.11
N GLN A 119 -20.50 4.63 -26.39
CA GLN A 119 -21.92 4.37 -26.12
C GLN A 119 -22.57 5.48 -25.29
N LEU A 120 -21.81 6.08 -24.37
CA LEU A 120 -22.26 7.24 -23.58
C LEU A 120 -22.20 8.56 -24.37
N GLY A 121 -21.74 8.56 -25.62
CA GLY A 121 -21.59 9.77 -26.44
C GLY A 121 -20.47 10.72 -25.97
N LEU A 122 -19.56 10.27 -25.11
CA LEU A 122 -18.46 11.08 -24.57
C LEU A 122 -17.31 11.24 -25.57
N VAL A 123 -17.18 10.31 -26.51
CA VAL A 123 -16.15 10.31 -27.54
C VAL A 123 -16.72 9.87 -28.88
N THR A 124 -16.18 10.41 -29.97
CA THR A 124 -16.62 10.12 -31.35
C THR A 124 -15.49 9.58 -32.24
N TYR A 125 -14.27 9.50 -31.71
CA TYR A 125 -13.10 9.03 -32.44
C TYR A 125 -13.07 7.50 -32.53
N SER A 126 -12.40 6.98 -33.57
CA SER A 126 -12.23 5.53 -33.78
C SER A 126 -11.32 4.90 -32.72
N PHE A 127 -11.45 3.59 -32.51
CA PHE A 127 -10.55 2.86 -31.61
C PHE A 127 -9.07 2.97 -32.01
N GLN A 128 -8.77 3.04 -33.31
CA GLN A 128 -7.41 3.27 -33.81
C GLN A 128 -6.86 4.63 -33.34
N ALA A 129 -7.67 5.69 -33.43
CA ALA A 129 -7.29 7.02 -32.95
C ALA A 129 -7.09 7.05 -31.43
N ASN A 130 -7.88 6.26 -30.67
CA ASN A 130 -7.67 6.07 -29.24
C ASN A 130 -6.29 5.47 -28.93
N LEU A 131 -5.94 4.37 -29.62
CA LEU A 131 -4.65 3.70 -29.45
C LEU A 131 -3.48 4.59 -29.85
N SER A 132 -3.59 5.34 -30.95
CA SER A 132 -2.55 6.29 -31.34
C SER A 132 -2.39 7.39 -30.28
N GLY A 133 -3.48 7.87 -29.67
CA GLY A 133 -3.42 8.81 -28.55
C GLY A 133 -2.63 8.28 -27.36
N TYR A 134 -2.87 7.03 -26.95
CA TYR A 134 -2.07 6.37 -25.91
C TYR A 134 -0.59 6.27 -26.32
N TRP A 135 -0.30 5.83 -27.55
CA TRP A 135 1.07 5.70 -28.03
C TRP A 135 1.81 7.04 -28.04
N THR A 136 1.18 8.11 -28.56
CA THR A 136 1.74 9.46 -28.56
C THR A 136 1.97 9.96 -27.13
N PHE A 137 1.04 9.72 -26.21
CA PHE A 137 1.21 10.09 -24.80
C PHE A 137 2.44 9.42 -24.19
N TYR A 138 2.56 8.10 -24.32
CA TYR A 138 3.67 7.34 -23.74
C TYR A 138 5.02 7.61 -24.43
N ALA A 139 5.03 7.84 -25.75
CA ALA A 139 6.24 8.19 -26.49
C ALA A 139 6.84 9.54 -26.04
N ASN A 140 6.01 10.49 -25.58
CA ASN A 140 6.43 11.81 -25.13
C ASN A 140 6.57 11.92 -23.60
N LEU A 141 6.38 10.82 -22.86
CA LEU A 141 6.30 10.85 -21.40
C LEU A 141 7.64 11.06 -20.71
N GLY A 142 8.75 10.77 -21.40
CA GLY A 142 10.10 10.85 -20.85
C GLY A 142 10.29 9.96 -19.61
N LEU A 143 11.09 10.45 -18.66
CA LEU A 143 11.28 9.81 -17.36
C LEU A 143 10.22 10.31 -16.38
N SER A 144 9.04 9.71 -16.41
CA SER A 144 7.98 9.95 -15.42
C SER A 144 7.44 8.64 -14.85
N PRO A 145 7.03 8.60 -13.57
CA PRO A 145 6.35 7.46 -12.97
C PRO A 145 4.99 7.14 -13.62
N LEU A 146 4.47 8.02 -14.49
CA LEU A 146 3.27 7.79 -15.29
C LEU A 146 3.37 6.56 -16.22
N TRP A 147 4.55 5.96 -16.40
CA TRP A 147 4.71 4.64 -17.01
C TRP A 147 4.05 3.51 -16.21
N PHE A 148 3.96 3.60 -14.89
CA PHE A 148 3.39 2.51 -14.07
C PHE A 148 1.85 2.38 -14.18
N PRO A 149 1.07 3.48 -14.28
CA PRO A 149 -0.34 3.42 -14.67
C PRO A 149 -0.62 2.82 -16.05
N PHE A 150 0.40 2.56 -16.89
CA PHE A 150 0.20 1.76 -18.09
C PHE A 150 -0.40 0.39 -17.76
N GLY A 151 -0.03 -0.21 -16.62
CA GLY A 151 -0.66 -1.44 -16.13
C GLY A 151 -2.10 -1.29 -15.60
N LYS A 152 -2.74 -0.12 -15.77
CA LYS A 152 -4.06 0.23 -15.22
C LYS A 152 -4.11 -0.12 -13.73
N HIS A 153 -4.98 -1.02 -13.29
CA HIS A 153 -5.11 -1.39 -11.87
C HIS A 153 -3.85 -2.01 -11.24
N LEU A 154 -2.87 -2.45 -12.04
CA LEU A 154 -1.64 -3.08 -11.56
C LEU A 154 -0.54 -2.08 -11.18
N TRP A 155 -0.76 -0.78 -11.35
CA TRP A 155 0.24 0.26 -11.09
C TRP A 155 0.91 0.13 -9.70
N PHE A 156 0.16 -0.30 -8.69
CA PHE A 156 0.64 -0.51 -7.33
C PHE A 156 1.80 -1.51 -7.28
N LEU A 157 1.76 -2.60 -8.06
CA LEU A 157 2.86 -3.59 -8.13
C LEU A 157 4.12 -2.96 -8.71
N GLY A 158 3.96 -2.14 -9.75
CA GLY A 158 5.05 -1.40 -10.39
C GLY A 158 5.73 -0.43 -9.42
N PHE A 159 4.94 0.40 -8.74
CA PHE A 159 5.43 1.30 -7.69
C PHE A 159 6.12 0.50 -6.57
N LEU A 160 5.53 -0.60 -6.12
CA LEU A 160 6.08 -1.38 -5.03
C LEU A 160 7.43 -2.01 -5.39
N PHE A 161 7.57 -2.49 -6.63
CA PHE A 161 8.86 -2.94 -7.14
C PHE A 161 9.86 -1.79 -7.19
N ALA A 162 9.50 -0.65 -7.79
CA ALA A 162 10.38 0.51 -7.90
C ALA A 162 10.85 0.99 -6.52
N PHE A 163 9.93 1.15 -5.56
CA PHE A 163 10.26 1.55 -4.19
C PHE A 163 11.15 0.51 -3.50
N ALA A 164 10.92 -0.78 -3.69
CA ALA A 164 11.77 -1.82 -3.12
C ALA A 164 13.22 -1.75 -3.63
N ILE A 165 13.43 -1.38 -4.89
CA ILE A 165 14.78 -1.23 -5.48
C ILE A 165 15.41 0.11 -5.07
N ILE A 166 14.70 1.22 -5.29
CA ILE A 166 15.18 2.60 -5.03
C ILE A 166 15.51 2.78 -3.55
N SER A 167 14.68 2.24 -2.65
CA SER A 167 14.93 2.35 -1.21
C SER A 167 16.02 1.40 -0.71
N LEU A 168 16.44 0.38 -1.47
CA LEU A 168 17.35 -0.65 -0.96
C LEU A 168 18.65 -0.06 -0.35
N PRO A 169 19.34 0.91 -0.97
CA PRO A 169 20.54 1.51 -0.37
C PRO A 169 20.25 2.16 0.99
N ILE A 170 19.17 2.95 1.09
CA ILE A 170 18.79 3.59 2.36
C ILE A 170 18.36 2.56 3.41
N LEU A 171 17.65 1.50 3.01
CA LEU A 171 17.27 0.42 3.92
C LEU A 171 18.50 -0.34 4.47
N LEU A 172 19.51 -0.58 3.63
CA LEU A 172 20.75 -1.22 4.04
C LEU A 172 21.61 -0.30 4.92
N TRP A 173 21.68 0.99 4.60
CA TRP A 173 22.34 1.98 5.45
C TRP A 173 21.65 2.08 6.82
N LEU A 174 20.31 2.12 6.82
CA LEU A 174 19.54 2.13 8.05
C LEU A 174 19.92 0.94 8.92
N LYS A 175 20.10 -0.27 8.37
CA LYS A 175 20.52 -1.46 9.14
C LYS A 175 21.88 -1.35 9.85
N ARG A 176 22.78 -0.46 9.43
CA ARG A 176 24.09 -0.24 10.07
C ARG A 176 23.95 0.52 11.41
N ASP A 177 25.04 0.63 12.17
CA ASP A 177 25.05 1.30 13.48
C ASP A 177 24.73 2.79 13.38
N GLN A 178 25.21 3.47 12.35
CA GLN A 178 24.90 4.89 12.10
C GLN A 178 23.40 5.09 11.89
N GLY A 179 22.79 4.25 11.05
CA GLY A 179 21.34 4.25 10.85
C GLY A 179 20.57 3.85 12.10
N ALA A 180 21.12 2.99 12.96
CA ALA A 180 20.52 2.65 14.25
C ALA A 180 20.43 3.86 15.18
N ARG A 181 21.45 4.74 15.18
CA ARG A 181 21.43 6.00 15.96
C ARG A 181 20.32 6.94 15.50
N VAL A 182 20.14 7.10 14.18
CA VAL A 182 19.07 7.93 13.62
C VAL A 182 17.70 7.39 14.01
N ILE A 183 17.47 6.08 13.89
CA ILE A 183 16.22 5.47 14.33
C ILE A 183 16.02 5.62 15.84
N GLY A 184 17.07 5.47 16.64
CA GLY A 184 17.00 5.70 18.08
C GLY A 184 16.65 7.15 18.44
N TRP A 185 17.12 8.13 17.67
CA TRP A 185 16.71 9.52 17.82
C TRP A 185 15.24 9.72 17.44
N LEU A 186 14.81 9.21 16.28
CA LEU A 186 13.40 9.26 15.84
C LEU A 186 12.46 8.59 16.86
N ALA A 187 12.90 7.50 17.46
CA ALA A 187 12.16 6.82 18.54
C ALA A 187 11.93 7.74 19.74
N ARG A 188 13.00 8.36 20.26
CA ARG A 188 12.90 9.30 21.39
C ARG A 188 12.01 10.49 21.05
N VAL A 189 12.16 11.04 19.85
CA VAL A 189 11.33 12.16 19.38
C VAL A 189 9.85 11.76 19.37
N SER A 190 9.52 10.55 18.93
CA SER A 190 8.14 10.05 18.89
C SER A 190 7.48 9.84 20.26
N GLU A 191 8.26 9.79 21.34
CA GLU A 191 7.75 9.65 22.71
C GLU A 191 7.23 10.98 23.28
N TYR A 192 7.64 12.13 22.73
CA TYR A 192 7.15 13.44 23.18
C TYR A 192 5.74 13.72 22.64
N ARG A 193 4.94 14.50 23.40
CA ARG A 193 3.65 15.02 22.92
C ARG A 193 3.86 15.83 21.64
N GLY A 194 3.28 15.38 20.53
CA GLY A 194 3.46 15.99 19.20
C GLY A 194 4.64 15.45 18.39
N GLY A 195 5.45 14.53 18.93
CA GLY A 195 6.59 13.92 18.25
C GLY A 195 6.23 13.21 16.93
N ILE A 196 4.99 12.75 16.80
CA ILE A 196 4.48 12.15 15.56
C ILE A 196 4.47 13.13 14.38
N LEU A 197 4.38 14.44 14.65
CA LEU A 197 4.42 15.47 13.60
C LEU A 197 5.74 15.44 12.84
N VAL A 198 6.84 14.97 13.45
CA VAL A 198 8.13 14.80 12.77
C VAL A 198 8.06 13.82 11.60
N PHE A 199 7.16 12.83 11.65
CA PHE A 199 6.92 11.94 10.51
C PHE A 199 5.96 12.54 9.48
N VAL A 200 5.13 13.51 9.87
CA VAL A 200 4.21 14.23 8.96
C VAL A 200 4.95 15.32 8.19
N LEU A 201 5.93 16.00 8.81
CA LEU A 201 6.72 17.06 8.18
C LEU A 201 7.34 16.66 6.82
N PRO A 202 8.06 15.53 6.68
CA PRO A 202 8.61 15.15 5.38
C PRO A 202 7.52 14.82 4.35
N LEU A 203 6.38 14.27 4.78
CA LEU A 203 5.25 13.98 3.90
C LEU A 203 4.59 15.26 3.38
N TRP A 204 4.36 16.21 4.30
CA TRP A 204 3.83 17.53 3.97
C TRP A 204 4.78 18.28 3.06
N LEU A 205 6.09 18.31 3.38
CA LEU A 205 7.11 18.97 2.58
C LEU A 205 7.17 18.41 1.15
N VAL A 206 7.20 17.08 0.99
CA VAL A 206 7.15 16.45 -0.35
C VAL A 206 5.89 16.87 -1.10
N ARG A 207 4.73 16.84 -0.45
CA ARG A 207 3.47 17.24 -1.09
C ARG A 207 3.48 18.71 -1.49
N THR A 208 3.90 19.64 -0.64
CA THR A 208 3.84 21.07 -0.95
C THR A 208 4.94 21.52 -1.91
N SER A 209 6.10 20.87 -1.89
CA SER A 209 7.24 21.24 -2.75
C SER A 209 7.16 20.60 -4.14
N VAL A 210 6.68 19.36 -4.27
CA VAL A 210 6.73 18.62 -5.55
C VAL A 210 5.41 18.71 -6.31
N HIS A 211 4.25 18.71 -5.63
CA HIS A 211 2.94 18.73 -6.27
C HIS A 211 2.69 19.94 -7.19
N PRO A 212 3.16 21.17 -6.89
CA PRO A 212 2.98 22.30 -7.81
C PRO A 212 3.62 22.07 -9.19
N PHE A 213 4.70 21.29 -9.25
CA PHE A 213 5.40 20.98 -10.50
C PHE A 213 4.85 19.72 -11.19
N PHE A 214 4.35 18.77 -10.41
CA PHE A 214 3.83 17.48 -10.90
C PHE A 214 2.45 17.18 -10.29
N PRO A 215 1.38 17.88 -10.73
CA PRO A 215 0.05 17.78 -10.13
C PRO A 215 -0.73 16.54 -10.61
N LYS A 216 -0.24 15.85 -11.63
CA LYS A 216 -0.91 14.67 -12.20
C LYS A 216 -0.85 13.50 -11.22
N GLU A 217 -1.95 12.77 -11.11
CA GLU A 217 -2.02 11.55 -10.31
C GLU A 217 -0.98 10.54 -10.79
N HIS A 218 -0.33 9.85 -9.85
CA HIS A 218 0.75 8.88 -10.08
C HIS A 218 2.04 9.47 -10.68
N ASP A 219 2.18 10.78 -10.80
CA ASP A 219 3.42 11.41 -11.24
C ASP A 219 4.41 11.57 -10.07
N TRP A 220 5.51 12.29 -10.28
CA TRP A 220 6.60 12.44 -9.31
C TRP A 220 6.18 12.87 -7.90
N SER A 221 5.16 13.73 -7.76
CA SER A 221 4.64 14.12 -6.45
C SER A 221 4.09 12.94 -5.66
N ASP A 222 3.19 12.16 -6.29
CA ASP A 222 2.60 10.98 -5.66
C ASP A 222 3.63 9.88 -5.45
N PHE A 223 4.53 9.71 -6.42
CA PHE A 223 5.62 8.75 -6.32
C PHE A 223 6.52 9.03 -5.11
N ALA A 224 6.96 10.28 -4.93
CA ALA A 224 7.78 10.67 -3.79
C ALA A 224 7.01 10.58 -2.46
N PHE A 225 5.74 10.97 -2.46
CA PHE A 225 4.88 10.90 -1.28
C PHE A 225 4.69 9.45 -0.81
N LEU A 226 4.35 8.53 -1.71
CA LEU A 226 4.13 7.12 -1.40
C LEU A 226 5.44 6.38 -1.08
N LEU A 227 6.56 6.75 -1.73
CA LEU A 227 7.89 6.27 -1.36
C LEU A 227 8.24 6.65 0.09
N SER A 228 7.87 7.86 0.50
CA SER A 228 8.09 8.32 1.88
C SER A 228 7.30 7.47 2.87
N PHE A 229 6.04 7.10 2.59
CA PHE A 229 5.30 6.13 3.40
C PHE A 229 5.99 4.77 3.47
N PHE A 230 6.51 4.27 2.35
CA PHE A 230 7.25 3.01 2.34
C PHE A 230 8.48 3.06 3.26
N ILE A 231 9.28 4.13 3.19
CA ILE A 231 10.46 4.30 4.06
C ILE A 231 10.05 4.48 5.51
N LEU A 232 9.00 5.26 5.80
CA LEU A 232 8.47 5.44 7.15
C LEU A 232 8.03 4.12 7.77
N GLY A 233 7.38 3.25 7.00
CA GLY A 233 6.99 1.92 7.46
C GLY A 233 8.21 1.10 7.91
N PHE A 234 9.30 1.19 7.16
CA PHE A 234 10.56 0.55 7.54
C PHE A 234 11.16 1.15 8.83
N ILE A 235 11.08 2.46 9.00
CA ILE A 235 11.62 3.14 10.19
C ILE A 235 10.81 2.76 11.45
N LEU A 236 9.48 2.89 11.40
CA LEU A 236 8.58 2.67 12.54
C LEU A 236 8.71 1.26 13.14
N THR A 237 8.89 0.25 12.29
CA THR A 237 9.01 -1.14 12.74
C THR A 237 10.40 -1.47 13.30
N ARG A 238 11.42 -0.65 12.99
CA ARG A 238 12.75 -0.78 13.63
C ARG A 238 12.79 -0.06 14.97
N THR A 239 12.10 1.08 15.11
CA THR A 239 11.89 1.78 16.38
C THR A 239 11.23 0.86 17.43
N SER A 240 10.22 0.08 17.03
CA SER A 240 9.48 -0.79 17.96
C SER A 240 10.21 -2.05 18.45
N ARG A 241 11.40 -2.34 17.92
CA ARG A 241 12.20 -3.53 18.29
C ARG A 241 13.04 -3.34 19.57
N ASN A 242 13.25 -2.11 20.03
CA ASN A 242 13.52 -1.92 21.46
C ASN A 242 12.20 -2.26 22.15
N GLN A 243 12.18 -3.31 22.99
CA GLN A 243 10.98 -3.95 23.55
C GLN A 243 9.94 -3.00 24.19
N THR A 244 10.29 -1.74 24.39
CA THR A 244 9.39 -0.64 24.73
C THR A 244 8.45 -0.22 23.59
N GLY A 245 8.82 -0.18 22.31
CA GLY A 245 7.97 0.45 21.28
C GLY A 245 6.74 -0.37 20.84
N PHE A 246 6.81 -1.70 20.85
CA PHE A 246 5.64 -2.54 20.59
C PHE A 246 4.69 -2.61 21.81
N ASN A 247 5.24 -2.56 23.02
CA ASN A 247 4.47 -2.45 24.27
C ASN A 247 3.91 -1.03 24.48
N LEU A 248 4.61 0.02 24.03
CA LEU A 248 4.08 1.37 23.96
C LEU A 248 2.98 1.46 22.89
N MET A 249 3.09 0.79 21.74
CA MET A 249 2.01 0.70 20.75
C MET A 249 0.77 -0.06 21.25
N SER A 250 0.91 -1.01 22.19
CA SER A 250 -0.23 -1.67 22.83
C SER A 250 -0.78 -0.95 24.07
N ASN A 251 0.02 -0.10 24.74
CA ASN A 251 -0.40 0.62 25.97
C ASN A 251 -0.66 2.12 25.79
N SER A 252 -0.20 2.76 24.71
CA SER A 252 -0.56 4.16 24.43
C SER A 252 -1.76 4.21 23.50
N ASN A 253 -2.59 5.25 23.65
CA ASN A 253 -3.87 5.47 22.97
C ASN A 253 -3.71 5.65 21.44
N TRP A 254 -3.22 4.63 20.74
CA TRP A 254 -3.17 4.58 19.29
C TRP A 254 -4.57 4.21 18.77
N TYR A 255 -5.35 5.23 18.40
CA TYR A 255 -6.69 5.07 17.83
C TYR A 255 -6.72 4.12 16.63
N MET A 256 -5.64 4.07 15.84
CA MET A 256 -5.50 3.18 14.69
C MET A 256 -5.39 1.69 15.07
N PHE A 257 -4.84 1.36 16.25
CA PHE A 257 -4.77 -0.02 16.76
C PHE A 257 -6.00 -0.42 17.58
N ARG A 258 -6.67 0.51 18.27
CA ARG A 258 -8.02 0.24 18.81
C ARG A 258 -9.02 -0.08 17.69
N PHE A 259 -8.88 0.55 16.53
CA PHE A 259 -9.65 0.21 15.33
C PHE A 259 -9.37 -1.21 14.84
N ALA A 260 -8.11 -1.67 14.87
CA ALA A 260 -7.77 -3.06 14.55
C ALA A 260 -8.22 -4.07 15.65
N GLN A 261 -8.20 -3.67 16.92
CA GLN A 261 -8.67 -4.48 18.06
C GLN A 261 -10.20 -4.61 18.12
N LEU A 262 -10.96 -3.66 17.54
CA LEU A 262 -12.41 -3.82 17.33
C LEU A 262 -12.72 -5.05 16.47
N PHE A 263 -11.84 -5.42 15.53
CA PHE A 263 -11.97 -6.63 14.73
C PHE A 263 -11.38 -7.89 15.39
N ASP A 264 -10.44 -7.76 16.33
CA ASP A 264 -9.94 -8.89 17.15
C ASP A 264 -10.92 -9.27 18.27
N GLY A 265 -11.93 -8.44 18.53
CA GLY A 265 -13.07 -8.73 19.42
C GLY A 265 -13.88 -9.98 19.03
N ALA A 266 -13.72 -10.49 17.81
CA ALA A 266 -14.33 -11.74 17.34
C ALA A 266 -13.80 -12.99 18.08
N LYS A 267 -12.67 -12.92 18.79
CA LYS A 267 -12.21 -14.02 19.66
C LYS A 267 -12.91 -14.08 21.03
N ARG A 268 -13.45 -12.96 21.53
CA ARG A 268 -14.19 -12.94 22.81
C ARG A 268 -15.56 -13.61 22.72
N TRP A 269 -16.18 -13.64 21.54
CA TRP A 269 -17.46 -14.30 21.32
C TRP A 269 -17.38 -15.82 21.36
N LYS A 270 -16.24 -16.44 21.00
CA LYS A 270 -16.09 -17.91 21.05
C LYS A 270 -15.97 -18.46 22.48
N HIS A 271 -15.45 -17.68 23.43
CA HIS A 271 -15.38 -18.11 24.83
C HIS A 271 -16.68 -17.87 25.61
N HIS A 272 -17.50 -16.90 25.21
CA HIS A 272 -18.79 -16.63 25.86
C HIS A 272 -19.95 -17.48 25.34
N PHE A 273 -19.87 -18.02 24.11
CA PHE A 273 -20.94 -18.86 23.55
C PHE A 273 -20.81 -20.35 23.90
N PHE A 274 -19.62 -20.83 24.25
CA PHE A 274 -19.38 -22.27 24.55
C PHE A 274 -19.33 -22.63 26.04
N LEU A 275 -19.45 -21.65 26.96
CA LEU A 275 -19.46 -21.90 28.41
C LEU A 275 -20.82 -21.64 29.07
N ARG A 276 -21.88 -21.44 28.28
CA ARG A 276 -23.25 -21.22 28.80
C ARG A 276 -24.21 -22.38 28.64
N ASN A 277 -23.77 -23.55 28.15
CA ASN A 277 -24.68 -24.67 27.89
C ASN A 277 -24.25 -26.05 28.45
N THR A 278 -23.45 -26.07 29.51
CA THR A 278 -23.15 -27.30 30.26
C THR A 278 -23.29 -27.07 31.76
N ARG A 279 -24.54 -26.89 32.21
CA ARG A 279 -25.04 -27.15 33.57
C ARG A 279 -26.54 -26.81 33.59
N THR A 280 -27.39 -27.81 33.37
CA THR A 280 -28.54 -28.23 34.19
C THR A 280 -29.50 -29.07 33.34
N VAL A 281 -29.76 -30.28 33.85
CA VAL A 281 -30.62 -31.39 33.37
C VAL A 281 -30.01 -32.24 32.27
#